data_AF-V4Q9R7-F1
#
_entry.id   AF-V4Q9R7-F1
#
_cell.length_a   1.000
_cell.length_b   1.000
_cell.length_c   1.000
_cell.angle_alpha   90.00
_cell.angle_beta   90.00
_cell.angle_gamma   90.00
#
_symmetry.space_group_name_H-M   'P 1'
#
loop_
_entity.id
_entity.type
_entity.pdbx_description
1 polymer ?
#
loop_
_entity_poly.entity_id
_entity_poly.type
_entity_poly.pdbx_seq_one_letter_code
_entity_poly.pdbx_strand_id
1 'polypeptide(L)'
;MLAIARARLERITTLRPAWAYGCVFFGLLYVVTATHLDERLFYTLKTTWHESSWERHSLWLPEYRVKIDALPVATVEDNLSGLTYDERRDHLWGVVNNPEELLALDKDGGFLARYPLRGFQDVEGVTYLGDDLLVLTEERKQSLVIVQVPRIAGPLQRTDARSITLALNDEDNTGFEGVGYDRAGDRLFVVKEHSPRKLYEIQGIKRSLAGDMDIKIIDREAWIEKLDMASDLSSVHFDERTGHLVLLSDEAKMMLELDAEGELVSFRSLWSGFAGLERSVPQAEGMTFDAQGNLYLVSEPNLFYAFEHE
;
A
#
# COMPACT_ATOMS: atom_id res chain seq x y z
N MET A 1 38.24 -22.23 61.95
CA MET A 1 37.06 -21.41 61.56
C MET A 1 37.21 -20.70 60.19
N LEU A 2 38.05 -21.17 59.26
CA LEU A 2 38.15 -20.59 57.89
C LEU A 2 37.76 -21.53 56.74
N ALA A 3 37.52 -22.82 57.00
CA ALA A 3 37.22 -23.81 55.94
C ALA A 3 35.72 -23.90 55.58
N ILE A 4 34.82 -23.45 56.45
CA ILE A 4 33.36 -23.57 56.23
C ILE A 4 32.80 -22.37 55.44
N ALA A 5 33.53 -21.26 55.36
CA ALA A 5 33.13 -20.07 54.61
C ALA A 5 33.39 -20.19 53.09
N ARG A 6 34.32 -21.06 52.66
CA ARG A 6 34.65 -21.23 51.23
C ARG A 6 33.64 -22.10 50.47
N ALA A 7 33.01 -23.07 51.13
CA ALA A 7 32.05 -23.98 50.48
C ALA A 7 30.66 -23.37 50.21
N ARG A 8 30.33 -22.21 50.81
CA ARG A 8 29.07 -21.49 50.54
C ARG A 8 29.19 -20.43 49.44
N LEU A 9 30.41 -20.02 49.08
CA LEU A 9 30.63 -19.02 48.03
C LEU A 9 30.74 -19.64 46.63
N GLU A 10 31.08 -20.92 46.53
CA GLU A 10 31.15 -21.66 45.26
C GLU A 10 29.78 -22.17 44.75
N ARG A 11 28.70 -22.03 45.54
CA ARG A 11 27.33 -22.41 45.13
C ARG A 11 26.50 -21.29 44.51
N ILE A 12 27.01 -20.06 44.50
CA ILE A 12 26.31 -18.90 43.91
C ILE A 12 26.74 -18.65 42.45
N THR A 13 27.77 -19.34 41.97
CA THR A 13 28.30 -19.16 40.61
C THR A 13 27.74 -20.14 39.57
N THR A 14 26.75 -20.98 39.93
CA THR A 14 26.12 -21.93 38.99
C THR A 14 24.60 -21.79 38.88
N LEU A 15 24.04 -20.65 39.27
CA LEU A 15 22.71 -20.26 38.82
C LEU A 15 22.90 -19.57 37.47
N ARG A 16 22.63 -20.30 36.37
CA ARG A 16 22.41 -19.66 35.07
C ARG A 16 21.44 -18.49 35.31
N PRO A 17 21.78 -17.26 34.89
CA PRO A 17 21.06 -16.09 35.33
C PRO A 17 19.60 -16.20 34.91
N ALA A 18 18.69 -16.49 35.85
CA ALA A 18 17.25 -16.58 35.59
C ALA A 18 16.71 -15.28 34.96
N TRP A 19 17.35 -14.15 35.28
CA TRP A 19 17.09 -12.85 34.65
C TRP A 19 17.39 -12.84 33.15
N ALA A 20 18.38 -13.58 32.66
CA ALA A 20 18.72 -13.63 31.24
C ALA A 20 17.63 -14.37 30.45
N TYR A 21 17.07 -15.45 31.01
CA TYR A 21 15.89 -16.12 30.43
C TYR A 21 14.67 -15.21 30.44
N GLY A 22 14.49 -14.42 31.51
CA GLY A 22 13.46 -13.38 31.56
C GLY A 22 13.63 -12.34 30.46
N CYS A 23 14.83 -11.78 30.28
CA CYS A 23 15.13 -10.82 29.22
C CYS A 23 14.90 -11.39 27.83
N VAL A 24 15.31 -12.64 27.58
CA VAL A 24 15.04 -13.32 26.31
C VAL A 24 13.54 -13.51 26.11
N PHE A 25 12.79 -13.94 27.13
CA PHE A 25 11.34 -14.10 27.04
C PHE A 25 10.62 -12.78 26.76
N PHE A 26 10.93 -11.71 27.50
CA PHE A 26 10.35 -10.39 27.25
C PHE A 26 10.78 -9.80 25.90
N GLY A 27 12.02 -10.07 25.47
CA GLY A 27 12.48 -9.70 24.13
C GLY A 27 11.71 -10.41 23.03
N LEU A 28 11.46 -11.72 23.17
CA LEU A 28 10.64 -12.49 22.23
C LEU A 28 9.19 -12.01 22.25
N LEU A 29 8.61 -11.76 23.42
CA LEU A 29 7.26 -11.23 23.54
C LEU A 29 7.14 -9.87 22.87
N TYR A 30 8.12 -8.98 23.10
CA TYR A 30 8.18 -7.67 22.45
C TYR A 30 8.25 -7.80 20.94
N VAL A 31 9.09 -8.70 20.40
CA VAL A 31 9.16 -8.95 18.96
C VAL A 31 7.82 -9.44 18.43
N VAL A 32 7.17 -10.40 19.10
CA VAL A 32 5.85 -10.92 18.70
C VAL A 32 4.82 -9.80 18.62
N THR A 33 4.73 -8.97 19.67
CA THR A 33 3.77 -7.87 19.73
C THR A 33 4.09 -6.73 18.76
N ALA A 34 5.37 -6.38 18.61
CA ALA A 34 5.79 -5.25 17.76
C ALA A 34 5.71 -5.56 16.26
N THR A 35 5.61 -6.84 15.88
CA THR A 35 5.52 -7.27 14.49
C THR A 35 4.22 -8.00 14.17
N HIS A 36 3.28 -8.01 15.12
CA HIS A 36 1.98 -8.69 15.03
C HIS A 36 2.10 -10.16 14.56
N LEU A 37 3.13 -10.89 15.01
CA LEU A 37 3.37 -12.27 14.56
C LEU A 37 2.25 -13.23 14.98
N ASP A 38 1.62 -12.96 16.11
CA ASP A 38 0.46 -13.69 16.61
C ASP A 38 -0.76 -13.51 15.70
N GLU A 39 -1.05 -12.29 15.28
CA GLU A 39 -2.13 -12.02 14.33
C GLU A 39 -1.84 -12.60 12.94
N ARG A 40 -0.62 -12.39 12.42
CA ARG A 40 -0.21 -13.00 11.14
C ARG A 40 -0.38 -14.50 11.16
N LEU A 41 -0.01 -15.15 12.26
CA LEU A 41 -0.22 -16.59 12.43
C LEU A 41 -1.71 -16.95 12.52
N PHE A 42 -2.49 -16.23 13.32
CA PHE A 42 -3.94 -16.43 13.44
C PHE A 42 -4.63 -16.34 12.08
N TYR A 43 -4.34 -15.28 11.32
CA TYR A 43 -4.94 -15.07 10.01
C TYR A 43 -4.41 -16.03 8.96
N THR A 44 -3.12 -16.42 8.99
CA THR A 44 -2.62 -17.51 8.14
C THR A 44 -3.42 -18.79 8.35
N LEU A 45 -3.69 -19.15 9.60
CA LEU A 45 -4.50 -20.34 9.92
C LEU A 45 -5.98 -20.16 9.53
N LYS A 46 -6.54 -18.96 9.74
CA LYS A 46 -7.94 -18.64 9.39
C LYS A 46 -8.16 -18.69 7.87
N THR A 47 -7.25 -18.11 7.08
CA THR A 47 -7.36 -18.03 5.62
C THR A 47 -7.11 -19.39 4.98
N THR A 48 -6.08 -20.13 5.41
CA THR A 48 -5.83 -21.52 4.95
C THR A 48 -6.99 -22.46 5.25
N TRP A 49 -7.69 -22.28 6.39
CA TRP A 49 -8.88 -23.07 6.68
C TRP A 49 -10.03 -22.80 5.69
N HIS A 50 -10.14 -21.59 5.15
CA HIS A 50 -11.20 -21.19 4.21
C HIS A 50 -10.74 -21.14 2.75
N GLU A 51 -9.50 -21.53 2.45
CA GLU A 51 -8.84 -21.47 1.13
C GLU A 51 -9.73 -21.99 0.00
N SER A 52 -10.28 -23.21 0.14
CA SER A 52 -11.16 -23.84 -0.87
C SER A 52 -12.42 -23.06 -1.27
N SER A 53 -12.85 -22.10 -0.43
CA SER A 53 -14.01 -21.24 -0.65
C SER A 53 -13.65 -19.91 -1.32
N TRP A 54 -12.48 -19.36 -1.01
CA TRP A 54 -12.06 -18.02 -1.44
C TRP A 54 -11.16 -18.02 -2.67
N GLU A 55 -10.22 -18.96 -2.78
CA GLU A 55 -9.18 -19.02 -3.83
C GLU A 55 -9.77 -18.83 -5.25
N ARG A 56 -10.93 -19.42 -5.54
CA ARG A 56 -11.58 -19.35 -6.87
C ARG A 56 -12.26 -18.02 -7.19
N HIS A 57 -12.42 -17.11 -6.23
CA HIS A 57 -13.11 -15.83 -6.38
C HIS A 57 -12.31 -14.64 -5.82
N SER A 58 -11.05 -14.86 -5.46
CA SER A 58 -10.14 -13.85 -4.91
C SER A 58 -8.90 -13.68 -5.79
N LEU A 59 -8.12 -12.63 -5.55
CA LEU A 59 -6.76 -12.55 -6.07
C LEU A 59 -5.88 -13.62 -5.43
N TRP A 60 -6.16 -13.96 -4.17
CA TRP A 60 -5.40 -14.92 -3.39
C TRP A 60 -3.91 -14.53 -3.29
N LEU A 61 -3.67 -13.45 -2.54
CA LEU A 61 -2.33 -12.89 -2.34
C LEU A 61 -1.25 -13.92 -1.92
N PRO A 62 -1.56 -15.01 -1.16
CA PRO A 62 -0.62 -16.08 -0.81
C PRO A 62 0.03 -16.86 -1.96
N GLU A 63 -0.34 -16.65 -3.22
CA GLU A 63 0.31 -17.28 -4.39
C GLU A 63 1.16 -16.34 -5.25
N TYR A 64 1.12 -15.03 -5.02
CA TYR A 64 1.98 -14.07 -5.71
C TYR A 64 3.46 -14.21 -5.36
N ARG A 65 4.31 -14.40 -6.37
CA ARG A 65 5.77 -14.43 -6.24
C ARG A 65 6.44 -13.37 -7.08
N VAL A 66 7.55 -12.85 -6.57
CA VAL A 66 8.36 -11.83 -7.24
C VAL A 66 9.03 -12.42 -8.48
N LYS A 67 8.91 -11.69 -9.59
CA LYS A 67 9.57 -11.94 -10.87
C LYS A 67 10.68 -10.93 -11.12
N ILE A 68 10.39 -9.66 -10.83
CA ILE A 68 11.35 -8.56 -10.88
C ILE A 68 11.51 -8.09 -9.44
N ASP A 69 12.69 -8.32 -8.87
CA ASP A 69 13.00 -7.99 -7.47
C ASP A 69 13.88 -6.74 -7.41
N ALA A 70 13.33 -5.66 -6.84
CA ALA A 70 14.03 -4.42 -6.54
C ALA A 70 14.78 -3.78 -7.72
N LEU A 71 14.13 -3.67 -8.89
CA LEU A 71 14.70 -2.99 -10.05
C LEU A 71 14.67 -1.47 -9.84
N PRO A 72 15.81 -0.75 -9.84
CA PRO A 72 15.79 0.71 -9.77
C PRO A 72 15.17 1.30 -11.04
N VAL A 73 14.16 2.13 -10.88
CA VAL A 73 13.53 2.86 -11.98
C VAL A 73 14.50 3.90 -12.51
N ALA A 74 14.90 3.75 -13.77
CA ALA A 74 15.88 4.63 -14.39
C ALA A 74 15.39 6.10 -14.36
N THR A 75 16.31 7.02 -14.08
CA THR A 75 16.08 8.49 -14.07
C THR A 75 15.25 9.04 -12.91
N VAL A 76 14.80 8.18 -11.99
CA VAL A 76 14.17 8.56 -10.71
C VAL A 76 15.22 8.41 -9.62
N GLU A 77 15.42 9.44 -8.81
CA GLU A 77 16.42 9.41 -7.73
C GLU A 77 15.81 9.02 -6.39
N ASP A 78 14.62 9.54 -6.08
CA ASP A 78 13.94 9.38 -4.79
C ASP A 78 12.44 9.70 -4.91
N ASN A 79 11.67 9.42 -3.84
CA ASN A 79 10.24 9.73 -3.67
C ASN A 79 9.34 9.18 -4.80
N LEU A 80 9.59 7.96 -5.26
CA LEU A 80 8.67 7.26 -6.17
C LEU A 80 7.49 6.70 -5.37
N SER A 81 6.31 7.27 -5.59
CA SER A 81 5.07 6.88 -4.93
C SER A 81 3.92 6.71 -5.94
N GLY A 82 2.86 6.03 -5.54
CA GLY A 82 1.67 5.82 -6.35
C GLY A 82 1.88 4.97 -7.61
N LEU A 83 0.92 4.11 -7.92
CA LEU A 83 1.00 3.31 -9.15
C LEU A 83 -0.39 2.93 -9.65
N THR A 84 -0.59 3.01 -10.96
CA THR A 84 -1.83 2.54 -11.60
C THR A 84 -1.58 2.02 -13.00
N TYR A 85 -2.33 1.00 -13.39
CA TYR A 85 -2.30 0.46 -14.75
C TYR A 85 -3.28 1.19 -15.67
N ASP A 86 -2.83 1.57 -16.86
CA ASP A 86 -3.66 2.10 -17.94
C ASP A 86 -3.75 1.04 -19.04
N GLU A 87 -4.88 0.31 -19.04
CA GLU A 87 -5.10 -0.82 -19.95
C GLU A 87 -5.22 -0.40 -21.42
N ARG A 88 -5.51 0.88 -21.68
CA ARG A 88 -5.62 1.40 -23.04
C ARG A 88 -4.25 1.60 -23.67
N ARG A 89 -3.22 1.89 -22.87
CA ARG A 89 -1.83 2.06 -23.29
C ARG A 89 -0.94 0.85 -22.98
N ASP A 90 -1.44 -0.08 -22.16
CA ASP A 90 -0.72 -1.26 -21.64
C ASP A 90 0.59 -0.89 -20.95
N HIS A 91 0.52 0.09 -20.05
CA HIS A 91 1.66 0.59 -19.29
C HIS A 91 1.22 1.05 -17.89
N LEU A 92 2.18 1.44 -17.07
CA LEU A 92 1.96 1.90 -15.71
C LEU A 92 2.17 3.41 -15.62
N TRP A 93 1.33 4.08 -14.85
CA TRP A 93 1.52 5.45 -14.40
C TRP A 93 1.97 5.43 -12.94
N GLY A 94 3.01 6.19 -12.61
CA GLY A 94 3.47 6.44 -11.24
C GLY A 94 3.75 7.92 -11.02
N VAL A 95 3.92 8.35 -9.77
CA VAL A 95 4.19 9.74 -9.42
C VAL A 95 5.51 9.89 -8.66
N VAL A 96 6.07 11.08 -8.71
CA VAL A 96 7.22 11.48 -7.90
C VAL A 96 6.85 12.79 -7.23
N ASN A 97 6.94 12.87 -5.91
CA ASN A 97 6.55 14.06 -5.14
C ASN A 97 7.55 15.23 -5.35
N ASN A 98 8.85 14.98 -5.41
CA ASN A 98 9.84 16.06 -5.45
C ASN A 98 11.01 15.83 -6.41
N PRO A 99 11.05 16.51 -7.59
CA PRO A 99 10.02 17.41 -8.09
C PRO A 99 8.75 16.66 -8.52
N GLU A 100 7.60 17.34 -8.44
CA GLU A 100 6.30 16.81 -8.82
C GLU A 100 6.26 16.36 -10.30
N GLU A 101 6.21 15.05 -10.53
CA GLU A 101 6.26 14.45 -11.86
C GLU A 101 5.31 13.26 -11.97
N LEU A 102 4.65 13.14 -13.13
CA LEU A 102 3.96 11.92 -13.54
C LEU A 102 4.90 11.14 -14.47
N LEU A 103 5.05 9.84 -14.21
CA LEU A 103 5.91 8.93 -14.96
C LEU A 103 5.06 7.89 -15.69
N ALA A 104 5.46 7.54 -16.91
CA ALA A 104 5.02 6.33 -17.59
C ALA A 104 6.14 5.29 -17.53
N LEU A 105 5.81 4.08 -17.09
CA LEU A 105 6.70 2.92 -17.04
C LEU A 105 6.07 1.77 -17.83
N ASP A 106 6.87 0.96 -18.50
CA ASP A 106 6.38 -0.33 -19.00
C ASP A 106 6.19 -1.34 -17.86
N LYS A 107 5.63 -2.51 -18.19
CA LYS A 107 5.34 -3.57 -17.21
C LYS A 107 6.59 -4.31 -16.71
N ASP A 108 7.76 -4.03 -17.30
CA ASP A 108 9.05 -4.56 -16.85
C ASP A 108 9.82 -3.52 -16.02
N GLY A 109 9.20 -2.38 -15.67
CA GLY A 109 9.79 -1.29 -14.88
C GLY A 109 10.67 -0.34 -15.72
N GLY A 110 10.63 -0.46 -17.04
CA GLY A 110 11.35 0.39 -17.97
C GLY A 110 10.73 1.78 -18.09
N PHE A 111 11.55 2.83 -18.02
CA PHE A 111 11.09 4.21 -18.20
C PHE A 111 10.60 4.49 -19.63
N LEU A 112 9.39 5.03 -19.76
CA LEU A 112 8.81 5.42 -21.06
C LEU A 112 8.74 6.93 -21.26
N ALA A 113 8.19 7.66 -20.29
CA ALA A 113 7.98 9.10 -20.41
C ALA A 113 7.83 9.77 -19.04
N ARG A 114 7.95 11.10 -19.05
CA ARG A 114 7.84 11.95 -17.86
C ARG A 114 7.12 13.25 -18.19
N TYR A 115 6.28 13.69 -17.26
CA TYR A 115 5.44 14.87 -17.39
C TYR A 115 5.51 15.69 -16.09
N PRO A 116 6.13 16.89 -16.12
CA PRO A 116 6.17 17.75 -14.94
C PRO A 116 4.76 18.17 -14.51
N LEU A 117 4.46 18.05 -13.21
CA LEU A 117 3.18 18.43 -12.62
C LEU A 117 3.29 19.86 -12.06
N ARG A 118 3.08 20.86 -12.91
CA ARG A 118 3.28 22.27 -12.56
C ARG A 118 2.16 22.79 -11.67
N GLY A 119 2.53 23.26 -10.48
CA GLY A 119 1.61 23.85 -9.50
C GLY A 119 0.89 22.82 -8.64
N PHE A 120 1.13 21.53 -8.86
CA PHE A 120 0.78 20.46 -7.92
C PHE A 120 1.71 20.54 -6.71
N GLN A 121 1.27 19.96 -5.60
CA GLN A 121 2.02 19.90 -4.35
C GLN A 121 1.69 18.62 -3.61
N ASP A 122 2.71 17.95 -3.11
CA ASP A 122 2.65 16.74 -2.32
C ASP A 122 1.89 15.61 -3.03
N VAL A 123 2.25 15.30 -4.28
CA VAL A 123 1.55 14.24 -5.04
C VAL A 123 2.06 12.87 -4.64
N GLU A 124 1.19 12.06 -4.04
CA GLU A 124 1.55 10.71 -3.52
C GLU A 124 0.84 9.55 -4.22
N GLY A 125 -0.35 9.80 -4.75
CA GLY A 125 -1.22 8.77 -5.29
C GLY A 125 -1.63 9.08 -6.72
N VAL A 126 -1.77 8.03 -7.52
CA VAL A 126 -2.34 8.11 -8.87
C VAL A 126 -3.25 6.92 -9.15
N THR A 127 -4.40 7.16 -9.79
CA THR A 127 -5.26 6.08 -10.29
C THR A 127 -5.88 6.41 -11.65
N TYR A 128 -5.99 5.41 -12.51
CA TYR A 128 -6.62 5.52 -13.82
C TYR A 128 -8.14 5.36 -13.73
N LEU A 129 -8.87 6.37 -14.19
CA LEU A 129 -10.33 6.39 -14.11
C LEU A 129 -10.98 5.69 -15.32
N GLY A 130 -10.22 5.34 -16.35
CA GLY A 130 -10.77 5.15 -17.69
C GLY A 130 -11.04 6.49 -18.39
N ASP A 131 -11.55 6.42 -19.61
CA ASP A 131 -11.93 7.60 -20.41
C ASP A 131 -10.81 8.65 -20.61
N ASP A 132 -9.55 8.18 -20.63
CA ASP A 132 -8.35 9.05 -20.69
C ASP A 132 -8.27 10.04 -19.51
N LEU A 133 -8.71 9.65 -18.32
CA LEU A 133 -8.61 10.44 -17.08
C LEU A 133 -7.74 9.76 -16.02
N LEU A 134 -7.00 10.57 -15.27
CA LEU A 134 -6.28 10.19 -14.06
C LEU A 134 -6.80 11.01 -12.88
N VAL A 135 -6.75 10.42 -11.69
CA VAL A 135 -6.84 11.14 -10.41
C VAL A 135 -5.48 11.09 -9.75
N LEU A 136 -5.06 12.24 -9.23
CA LEU A 136 -3.87 12.43 -8.42
C LEU A 136 -4.29 12.86 -7.02
N THR A 137 -3.65 12.37 -5.96
CA THR A 137 -3.81 12.94 -4.61
C THR A 137 -2.82 14.09 -4.42
N GLU A 138 -3.23 15.14 -3.69
CA GLU A 138 -2.31 16.12 -3.09
C GLU A 138 -2.45 15.96 -1.57
N GLU A 139 -1.43 15.40 -0.92
CA GLU A 139 -1.45 14.86 0.45
C GLU A 139 -1.90 15.93 1.45
N ARG A 140 -1.05 16.94 1.70
CA ARG A 140 -1.34 18.07 2.60
C ARG A 140 -2.62 18.84 2.30
N LYS A 141 -3.03 18.90 1.03
CA LYS A 141 -4.28 19.60 0.64
C LYS A 141 -5.52 18.73 0.75
N GLN A 142 -5.38 17.44 1.06
CA GLN A 142 -6.48 16.46 1.07
C GLN A 142 -7.36 16.60 -0.18
N SER A 143 -6.70 16.70 -1.33
CA SER A 143 -7.33 17.04 -2.60
C SER A 143 -7.16 15.92 -3.61
N LEU A 144 -8.22 15.66 -4.36
CA LEU A 144 -8.26 14.71 -5.47
C LEU A 144 -8.31 15.51 -6.76
N VAL A 145 -7.25 15.45 -7.54
CA VAL A 145 -7.06 16.28 -8.73
C VAL A 145 -7.24 15.43 -9.97
N ILE A 146 -8.25 15.76 -10.76
CA ILE A 146 -8.60 15.03 -11.98
C ILE A 146 -7.95 15.72 -13.17
N VAL A 147 -7.11 14.96 -13.88
CA VAL A 147 -6.37 15.41 -15.07
C VAL A 147 -6.68 14.51 -16.26
N GLN A 148 -6.47 15.04 -17.47
CA GLN A 148 -6.47 14.19 -18.66
C GLN A 148 -5.13 13.49 -18.79
N VAL A 149 -5.14 12.23 -19.25
CA VAL A 149 -3.93 11.51 -19.61
C VAL A 149 -3.19 12.30 -20.70
N PRO A 150 -1.90 12.63 -20.51
CA PRO A 150 -1.16 13.41 -21.49
C PRO A 150 -1.03 12.65 -22.82
N ARG A 151 -1.34 13.34 -23.93
CA ARG A 151 -1.21 12.79 -25.30
C ARG A 151 0.10 13.16 -25.98
N ILE A 152 0.76 14.21 -25.49
CA ILE A 152 2.02 14.74 -25.99
C ILE A 152 2.94 15.05 -24.80
N ALA A 153 4.24 15.04 -25.03
CA ALA A 153 5.21 15.45 -24.02
C ALA A 153 4.99 16.92 -23.62
N GLY A 154 5.01 17.19 -22.33
CA GLY A 154 4.80 18.53 -21.78
C GLY A 154 4.33 18.49 -20.33
N PRO A 155 4.30 19.65 -19.64
CA PRO A 155 3.81 19.72 -18.28
C PRO A 155 2.28 19.62 -18.22
N LEU A 156 1.77 19.00 -17.16
CA LEU A 156 0.38 19.13 -16.74
C LEU A 156 0.26 20.34 -15.79
N GLN A 157 -0.72 21.20 -16.03
CA GLN A 157 -0.92 22.42 -15.24
C GLN A 157 -2.03 22.19 -14.22
N ARG A 158 -1.74 22.45 -12.94
CA ARG A 158 -2.72 22.29 -11.86
C ARG A 158 -3.96 23.17 -12.01
N THR A 159 -3.80 24.34 -12.66
CA THR A 159 -4.88 25.32 -12.92
C THR A 159 -5.89 24.84 -13.96
N ASP A 160 -5.52 23.89 -14.80
CA ASP A 160 -6.38 23.35 -15.85
C ASP A 160 -7.18 22.13 -15.35
N ALA A 161 -6.83 21.62 -14.17
CA ALA A 161 -7.42 20.44 -13.55
C ALA A 161 -8.65 20.79 -12.73
N ARG A 162 -9.60 19.84 -12.67
CA ARG A 162 -10.69 19.89 -11.68
C ARG A 162 -10.21 19.21 -10.41
N SER A 163 -10.67 19.67 -9.26
CA SER A 163 -10.34 19.00 -8.00
C SER A 163 -11.50 18.99 -7.02
N ILE A 164 -11.52 17.97 -6.18
CA ILE A 164 -12.39 17.86 -5.00
C ILE A 164 -11.48 17.90 -3.78
N THR A 165 -11.75 18.81 -2.86
CA THR A 165 -11.01 18.96 -1.60
C THR A 165 -11.95 18.58 -0.48
N LEU A 166 -11.57 17.60 0.34
CA LEU A 166 -12.46 17.11 1.39
C LEU A 166 -12.29 17.86 2.71
N ALA A 167 -11.12 18.46 2.97
CA ALA A 167 -10.81 19.26 4.17
C ALA A 167 -11.41 18.65 5.46
N LEU A 168 -11.22 17.34 5.64
CA LEU A 168 -11.92 16.56 6.67
C LEU A 168 -11.23 16.63 8.02
N ASN A 169 -9.92 16.93 8.05
CA ASN A 169 -9.09 16.94 9.25
C ASN A 169 -8.16 18.16 9.30
N ASP A 170 -7.60 18.45 10.48
CA ASP A 170 -6.60 19.53 10.67
C ASP A 170 -5.34 19.31 9.81
N GLU A 171 -4.72 20.42 9.36
CA GLU A 171 -3.56 20.46 8.44
C GLU A 171 -2.29 19.75 8.98
N ASP A 172 -2.19 19.54 10.30
CA ASP A 172 -1.05 18.86 10.94
C ASP A 172 -1.13 17.32 10.87
N ASN A 173 -2.16 16.79 10.21
CA ASN A 173 -2.41 15.36 10.08
C ASN A 173 -2.03 14.89 8.66
N THR A 174 -1.19 13.85 8.55
CA THR A 174 -0.81 13.17 7.29
C THR A 174 -2.01 13.06 6.35
N GLY A 175 -1.85 13.33 5.07
CA GLY A 175 -2.95 13.57 4.16
C GLY A 175 -3.44 12.33 3.42
N PHE A 176 -3.72 12.48 2.12
CA PHE A 176 -4.11 11.38 1.24
C PHE A 176 -2.90 10.77 0.55
N GLU A 177 -2.81 9.45 0.62
CA GLU A 177 -1.61 8.69 0.25
C GLU A 177 -1.92 7.88 -1.01
N GLY A 178 -2.67 6.79 -0.84
CA GLY A 178 -3.14 5.94 -1.92
C GLY A 178 -4.53 6.29 -2.44
N VAL A 179 -4.74 6.00 -3.73
CA VAL A 179 -6.04 6.09 -4.37
C VAL A 179 -6.27 4.94 -5.34
N GLY A 180 -7.47 4.37 -5.33
CA GLY A 180 -7.92 3.29 -6.21
C GLY A 180 -9.35 3.54 -6.69
N TYR A 181 -9.75 2.93 -7.81
CA TYR A 181 -11.02 3.25 -8.45
C TYR A 181 -11.77 2.02 -8.95
N ASP A 182 -13.03 1.90 -8.56
CA ASP A 182 -14.02 1.02 -9.17
C ASP A 182 -14.74 1.79 -10.29
N ARG A 183 -14.42 1.46 -11.54
CA ARG A 183 -15.01 2.14 -12.71
C ARG A 183 -16.47 1.77 -12.92
N ALA A 184 -16.84 0.53 -12.61
CA ALA A 184 -18.20 0.05 -12.81
C ALA A 184 -19.17 0.70 -11.80
N GLY A 185 -18.73 0.85 -10.55
CA GLY A 185 -19.51 1.48 -9.49
C GLY A 185 -19.38 3.00 -9.40
N ASP A 186 -18.44 3.62 -10.13
CA ASP A 186 -18.05 5.04 -9.97
C ASP A 186 -17.69 5.36 -8.51
N ARG A 187 -16.82 4.53 -7.92
CA ARG A 187 -16.38 4.62 -6.52
C ARG A 187 -14.87 4.77 -6.44
N LEU A 188 -14.41 5.85 -5.84
CA LEU A 188 -13.01 6.11 -5.54
C LEU A 188 -12.73 5.71 -4.10
N PHE A 189 -11.70 4.91 -3.88
CA PHE A 189 -11.20 4.55 -2.56
C PHE A 189 -9.92 5.35 -2.30
N VAL A 190 -9.87 6.05 -1.17
CA VAL A 190 -8.74 6.91 -0.80
C VAL A 190 -8.28 6.52 0.59
N VAL A 191 -6.98 6.26 0.75
CA VAL A 191 -6.40 5.96 2.06
C VAL A 191 -5.61 7.14 2.60
N LYS A 192 -5.56 7.19 3.94
CA LYS A 192 -4.72 8.09 4.73
C LYS A 192 -3.87 7.21 5.64
N GLU A 193 -2.55 7.42 5.62
CA GLU A 193 -1.57 6.53 6.22
C GLU A 193 -1.64 6.48 7.75
N HIS A 194 -1.69 7.63 8.46
CA HIS A 194 -1.56 7.62 9.93
C HIS A 194 -2.37 8.72 10.66
N SER A 195 -2.57 8.57 11.99
CA SER A 195 -3.08 9.59 12.95
C SER A 195 -4.49 10.22 12.79
N PRO A 196 -5.60 9.50 12.53
CA PRO A 196 -5.72 8.05 12.41
C PRO A 196 -5.67 7.61 10.95
N ARG A 197 -5.42 6.32 10.73
CA ARG A 197 -5.67 5.66 9.43
C ARG A 197 -7.12 5.89 9.01
N LYS A 198 -7.35 6.19 7.73
CA LYS A 198 -8.70 6.29 7.16
C LYS A 198 -8.77 5.62 5.79
N LEU A 199 -9.95 5.10 5.49
CA LEU A 199 -10.34 4.60 4.17
C LEU A 199 -11.65 5.28 3.79
N TYR A 200 -11.59 6.20 2.83
CA TYR A 200 -12.78 6.87 2.32
C TYR A 200 -13.23 6.21 1.02
N GLU A 201 -14.55 6.00 0.89
CA GLU A 201 -15.20 5.67 -0.36
C GLU A 201 -15.97 6.89 -0.85
N ILE A 202 -15.64 7.36 -2.05
CA ILE A 202 -16.23 8.55 -2.67
C ILE A 202 -16.94 8.12 -3.94
N GLN A 203 -18.27 8.22 -3.93
CA GLN A 203 -19.11 7.81 -5.05
C GLN A 203 -19.51 9.01 -5.90
N GLY A 204 -19.66 8.81 -7.21
CA GLY A 204 -20.24 9.81 -8.11
C GLY A 204 -19.23 10.78 -8.75
N ILE A 205 -17.94 10.43 -8.78
CA ILE A 205 -16.89 11.30 -9.35
C ILE A 205 -17.14 11.55 -10.83
N LYS A 206 -17.34 10.49 -11.63
CA LYS A 206 -17.60 10.66 -13.08
C LYS A 206 -18.94 11.33 -13.35
N ARG A 207 -19.99 10.97 -12.59
CA ARG A 207 -21.30 11.65 -12.71
C ARG A 207 -21.18 13.15 -12.45
N SER A 208 -20.42 13.55 -11.44
CA SER A 208 -20.15 14.95 -11.12
C SER A 208 -19.35 15.66 -12.21
N LEU A 209 -18.37 14.97 -12.82
CA LEU A 209 -17.64 15.52 -13.98
C LEU A 209 -18.55 15.79 -15.19
N ALA A 210 -19.58 14.96 -15.38
CA ALA A 210 -20.59 15.10 -16.43
C ALA A 210 -21.66 16.17 -16.14
N GLY A 211 -21.67 16.75 -14.93
CA GLY A 211 -22.57 17.85 -14.54
C GLY A 211 -23.63 17.48 -13.49
N ASP A 212 -23.78 16.20 -13.14
CA ASP A 212 -24.65 15.74 -12.05
C ASP A 212 -23.86 15.75 -10.73
N MET A 213 -23.86 16.90 -10.06
CA MET A 213 -23.16 17.14 -8.79
C MET A 213 -23.78 16.34 -7.63
N ASP A 214 -23.52 15.03 -7.61
CA ASP A 214 -23.99 14.06 -6.62
C ASP A 214 -22.79 13.24 -6.11
N ILE A 215 -22.03 13.85 -5.19
CA ILE A 215 -20.89 13.22 -4.52
C ILE A 215 -21.34 12.72 -3.16
N LYS A 216 -21.07 11.45 -2.88
CA LYS A 216 -21.27 10.84 -1.56
C LYS A 216 -19.93 10.36 -1.02
N ILE A 217 -19.61 10.79 0.20
CA ILE A 217 -18.39 10.36 0.90
C ILE A 217 -18.82 9.45 2.06
N ILE A 218 -18.16 8.30 2.16
CA ILE A 218 -18.41 7.29 3.18
C ILE A 218 -17.07 6.99 3.86
N ASP A 219 -17.01 7.17 5.18
CA ASP A 219 -15.87 6.68 5.97
C ASP A 219 -16.05 5.17 6.20
N ARG A 220 -15.08 4.38 5.74
CA ARG A 220 -15.01 2.93 5.89
C ARG A 220 -14.11 2.52 7.07
N GLU A 221 -13.99 3.35 8.10
CA GLU A 221 -13.25 3.08 9.34
C GLU A 221 -13.46 1.65 9.89
N ALA A 222 -14.71 1.17 9.94
CA ALA A 222 -15.01 -0.19 10.43
C ALA A 222 -14.34 -1.32 9.62
N TRP A 223 -13.93 -1.08 8.38
CA TRP A 223 -13.21 -2.06 7.55
C TRP A 223 -11.73 -2.15 7.94
N ILE A 224 -11.14 -1.04 8.37
CA ILE A 224 -9.70 -0.94 8.67
C ILE A 224 -9.40 -1.09 10.16
N GLU A 225 -10.33 -0.75 11.05
CA GLU A 225 -10.17 -0.93 12.52
C GLU A 225 -9.97 -2.39 12.94
N LYS A 226 -10.41 -3.35 12.12
CA LYS A 226 -10.24 -4.79 12.37
C LYS A 226 -8.90 -5.34 11.85
N LEU A 227 -8.08 -4.51 11.21
CA LEU A 227 -6.81 -4.87 10.60
C LEU A 227 -5.65 -4.37 11.45
N ASP A 228 -5.56 -4.86 12.69
CA ASP A 228 -4.54 -4.43 13.67
C ASP A 228 -3.10 -4.67 13.18
N MET A 229 -2.86 -5.73 12.40
CA MET A 229 -1.56 -6.03 11.79
C MET A 229 -1.07 -5.06 10.72
N ALA A 230 -1.93 -4.15 10.23
CA ALA A 230 -1.58 -3.12 9.25
C ALA A 230 -1.41 -1.80 10.01
N SER A 231 -0.17 -1.40 10.28
CA SER A 231 0.13 -0.23 11.11
C SER A 231 -0.20 1.10 10.42
N ASP A 232 -0.22 1.10 9.09
CA ASP A 232 -0.39 2.25 8.20
C ASP A 232 -1.24 1.86 6.97
N LEU A 233 -1.42 2.79 6.03
CA LEU A 233 -1.99 2.53 4.70
C LEU A 233 -1.36 3.47 3.66
N SER A 234 -0.37 2.96 2.91
CA SER A 234 0.31 3.71 1.85
C SER A 234 -0.38 3.63 0.49
N SER A 235 -1.09 2.54 0.19
CA SER A 235 -1.75 2.37 -1.12
C SER A 235 -3.04 1.56 -1.07
N VAL A 236 -3.89 1.75 -2.08
CA VAL A 236 -5.12 0.98 -2.27
C VAL A 236 -5.40 0.72 -3.75
N HIS A 237 -5.79 -0.52 -4.05
CA HIS A 237 -6.23 -0.93 -5.37
C HIS A 237 -7.63 -1.57 -5.27
N PHE A 238 -8.48 -1.32 -6.27
CA PHE A 238 -9.74 -2.05 -6.43
C PHE A 238 -9.61 -2.98 -7.62
N ASP A 239 -9.71 -4.29 -7.37
CA ASP A 239 -9.68 -5.29 -8.43
C ASP A 239 -11.09 -5.50 -8.99
N GLU A 240 -11.31 -5.08 -10.23
CA GLU A 240 -12.63 -5.17 -10.87
C GLU A 240 -13.08 -6.61 -11.16
N ARG A 241 -12.14 -7.55 -11.16
CA ARG A 241 -12.39 -8.96 -11.49
C ARG A 241 -13.05 -9.70 -10.35
N THR A 242 -12.61 -9.43 -9.13
CA THR A 242 -13.11 -10.01 -7.88
C THR A 242 -14.08 -9.08 -7.15
N GLY A 243 -13.98 -7.77 -7.39
CA GLY A 243 -14.70 -6.74 -6.64
C GLY A 243 -14.08 -6.46 -5.27
N HIS A 244 -12.84 -6.91 -5.05
CA HIS A 244 -12.12 -6.80 -3.80
C HIS A 244 -11.25 -5.54 -3.75
N LEU A 245 -10.91 -5.11 -2.54
CA LEU A 245 -9.87 -4.12 -2.30
C LEU A 245 -8.57 -4.81 -1.91
N VAL A 246 -7.46 -4.29 -2.41
CA VAL A 246 -6.13 -4.59 -1.88
C VAL A 246 -5.60 -3.35 -1.19
N LEU A 247 -5.17 -3.48 0.05
CA LEU A 247 -4.54 -2.44 0.86
C LEU A 247 -3.05 -2.75 1.02
N LEU A 248 -2.20 -1.72 0.91
CA LEU A 248 -0.77 -1.79 1.14
C LEU A 248 -0.44 -1.09 2.45
N SER A 249 0.41 -1.72 3.26
CA SER A 249 0.96 -1.16 4.49
C SER A 249 2.48 -1.28 4.43
N ASP A 250 3.16 -0.13 4.43
CA ASP A 250 4.59 -0.02 4.25
C ASP A 250 5.34 -0.41 5.54
N GLU A 251 4.88 0.08 6.70
CA GLU A 251 5.47 -0.13 8.01
C GLU A 251 5.35 -1.59 8.39
N ALA A 252 4.18 -2.20 8.13
CA ALA A 252 3.96 -3.62 8.34
C ALA A 252 4.57 -4.48 7.22
N LYS A 253 4.97 -3.90 6.09
CA LYS A 253 5.54 -4.61 4.93
C LYS A 253 4.61 -5.72 4.46
N MET A 254 3.39 -5.36 4.08
CA MET A 254 2.41 -6.34 3.62
C MET A 254 1.31 -5.77 2.75
N MET A 255 0.65 -6.67 2.02
CA MET A 255 -0.60 -6.42 1.30
C MET A 255 -1.74 -7.21 1.94
N LEU A 256 -2.93 -6.63 1.99
CA LEU A 256 -4.15 -7.23 2.53
C LEU A 256 -5.27 -7.17 1.51
N GLU A 257 -5.96 -8.28 1.28
CA GLU A 257 -7.12 -8.36 0.40
C GLU A 257 -8.40 -8.37 1.21
N LEU A 258 -9.31 -7.44 0.93
CA LEU A 258 -10.62 -7.32 1.55
C LEU A 258 -11.73 -7.60 0.53
N ASP A 259 -12.77 -8.34 0.93
CA ASP A 259 -13.96 -8.51 0.10
C ASP A 259 -14.83 -7.25 0.04
N ALA A 260 -15.97 -7.33 -0.65
CA ALA A 260 -16.90 -6.20 -0.83
C ALA A 260 -17.56 -5.73 0.48
N GLU A 261 -17.56 -6.56 1.52
CA GLU A 261 -18.04 -6.27 2.87
C GLU A 261 -16.90 -5.76 3.78
N GLY A 262 -15.67 -5.73 3.26
CA GLY A 262 -14.46 -5.30 3.92
C GLY A 262 -13.80 -6.38 4.76
N GLU A 263 -14.24 -7.65 4.72
CA GLU A 263 -13.64 -8.75 5.48
C GLU A 263 -12.31 -9.18 4.88
N LEU A 264 -11.32 -9.48 5.74
CA LEU A 264 -10.01 -9.94 5.29
C LEU A 264 -10.11 -11.33 4.67
N VAL A 265 -9.77 -11.42 3.38
CA VAL A 265 -9.76 -12.64 2.57
C VAL A 265 -8.38 -13.29 2.62
N SER A 266 -7.34 -12.52 2.32
CA SER A 266 -5.98 -13.02 2.23
C SER A 266 -4.95 -11.90 2.50
N PHE A 267 -3.69 -12.26 2.71
CA PHE A 267 -2.61 -11.29 2.87
C PHE A 267 -1.29 -11.84 2.32
N ARG A 268 -0.35 -10.95 2.05
CA ARG A 268 1.01 -11.29 1.65
C ARG A 268 2.04 -10.45 2.38
N SER A 269 3.01 -11.10 3.03
CA SER A 269 4.17 -10.43 3.59
C SER A 269 5.18 -10.05 2.49
N LEU A 270 5.72 -8.85 2.62
CA LEU A 270 6.82 -8.29 1.83
C LEU A 270 8.15 -8.33 2.59
N TRP A 271 8.28 -9.18 3.60
CA TRP A 271 9.54 -9.44 4.27
C TRP A 271 10.44 -10.37 3.45
N SER A 272 11.75 -10.24 3.64
CA SER A 272 12.76 -11.14 3.04
C SER A 272 12.38 -12.61 3.24
N GLY A 273 12.45 -13.39 2.17
CA GLY A 273 12.13 -14.82 2.16
C GLY A 273 10.64 -15.15 1.94
N PHE A 274 9.74 -14.15 2.02
CA PHE A 274 8.35 -14.28 1.58
C PHE A 274 8.19 -13.79 0.14
N ALA A 275 7.17 -14.27 -0.57
CA ALA A 275 6.95 -13.97 -2.00
C ALA A 275 8.16 -14.26 -2.92
N GLY A 276 9.19 -14.98 -2.47
CA GLY A 276 10.45 -15.14 -3.21
C GLY A 276 11.43 -13.96 -3.12
N LEU A 277 11.12 -12.93 -2.32
CA LEU A 277 11.95 -11.72 -2.17
C LEU A 277 13.31 -12.02 -1.52
N GLU A 278 14.39 -11.51 -2.10
CA GLU A 278 15.74 -11.60 -1.52
C GLU A 278 15.88 -10.73 -0.26
N ARG A 279 15.26 -9.54 -0.28
CA ARG A 279 15.22 -8.59 0.84
C ARG A 279 13.81 -8.09 1.06
N SER A 280 13.52 -7.64 2.27
CA SER A 280 12.24 -7.00 2.54
C SER A 280 12.07 -5.77 1.66
N VAL A 281 10.87 -5.55 1.14
CA VAL A 281 10.53 -4.30 0.45
C VAL A 281 10.75 -3.13 1.43
N PRO A 282 11.58 -2.13 1.10
CA PRO A 282 11.98 -1.10 2.07
C PRO A 282 10.85 -0.22 2.57
N GLN A 283 10.06 0.34 1.67
CA GLN A 283 9.01 1.33 1.95
C GLN A 283 8.07 1.35 0.75
N ALA A 284 7.00 0.56 0.79
CA ALA A 284 6.16 0.29 -0.37
C ALA A 284 5.07 1.37 -0.49
N GLU A 285 5.08 2.14 -1.58
CA GLU A 285 4.29 3.39 -1.71
C GLU A 285 3.29 3.38 -2.88
N GLY A 286 3.24 2.30 -3.64
CA GLY A 286 2.30 2.20 -4.74
C GLY A 286 2.13 0.77 -5.21
N MET A 287 0.91 0.38 -5.54
CA MET A 287 0.64 -0.91 -6.16
C MET A 287 -0.51 -0.85 -7.15
N THR A 288 -0.47 -1.74 -8.13
CA THR A 288 -1.57 -1.95 -9.07
C THR A 288 -1.52 -3.34 -9.67
N PHE A 289 -2.61 -3.74 -10.32
CA PHE A 289 -2.70 -5.01 -11.05
C PHE A 289 -3.01 -4.72 -12.51
N ASP A 290 -2.42 -5.49 -13.42
CA ASP A 290 -2.83 -5.45 -14.83
C ASP A 290 -4.07 -6.31 -15.11
N ALA A 291 -4.57 -6.24 -16.34
CA ALA A 291 -5.71 -7.03 -16.79
C ALA A 291 -5.47 -8.55 -16.81
N GLN A 292 -4.23 -9.01 -16.62
CA GLN A 292 -3.88 -10.43 -16.50
C GLN A 292 -3.77 -10.87 -15.03
N GLY A 293 -3.86 -9.94 -14.08
CA GLY A 293 -3.71 -10.20 -12.65
C GLY A 293 -2.26 -10.18 -12.17
N ASN A 294 -1.31 -9.71 -12.99
CA ASN A 294 0.06 -9.47 -12.53
C ASN A 294 0.05 -8.26 -11.60
N LEU A 295 0.77 -8.35 -10.49
CA LEU A 295 0.90 -7.28 -9.51
C LEU A 295 2.18 -6.49 -9.78
N TYR A 296 2.08 -5.18 -9.73
CA TYR A 296 3.20 -4.25 -9.79
C TYR A 296 3.23 -3.42 -8.52
N LEU A 297 4.43 -3.19 -8.01
CA LEU A 297 4.65 -2.44 -6.78
C LEU A 297 5.86 -1.52 -6.96
N VAL A 298 5.75 -0.31 -6.43
CA VAL A 298 6.87 0.62 -6.29
C VAL A 298 7.18 0.86 -4.82
N SER A 299 8.44 1.15 -4.56
CA SER A 299 8.95 1.39 -3.22
C SER A 299 10.02 2.46 -3.23
N GLU A 300 10.05 3.30 -2.20
CA GLU A 300 11.12 4.27 -2.04
C GLU A 300 12.50 3.62 -1.86
N PRO A 301 13.57 4.28 -2.33
CA PRO A 301 13.54 5.59 -3.02
C PRO A 301 13.02 5.53 -4.46
N ASN A 302 13.23 4.41 -5.17
CA ASN A 302 12.94 4.30 -6.60
C ASN A 302 12.88 2.85 -7.13
N LEU A 303 12.47 1.89 -6.30
CA LEU A 303 12.49 0.47 -6.64
C LEU A 303 11.16 0.03 -7.27
N PHE A 304 11.25 -0.80 -8.29
CA PHE A 304 10.15 -1.45 -8.98
C PHE A 304 10.17 -2.95 -8.73
N TYR A 305 8.99 -3.51 -8.53
CA TYR A 305 8.75 -4.93 -8.37
C TYR A 305 7.60 -5.37 -9.26
N ALA A 306 7.73 -6.56 -9.84
CA ALA A 306 6.64 -7.25 -10.52
C ALA A 306 6.47 -8.62 -9.89
N PHE A 307 5.22 -8.99 -9.61
CA PHE A 307 4.84 -10.28 -9.06
C PHE A 307 3.83 -10.94 -9.98
N GLU A 308 3.93 -12.26 -10.08
CA GLU A 308 3.01 -13.10 -10.84
C GLU A 308 2.45 -14.19 -9.94
N HIS A 309 1.23 -14.61 -10.24
CA HIS A 309 0.55 -15.70 -9.54
C HIS A 309 1.12 -17.04 -10.06
N GLU A 310 1.62 -17.88 -9.16
CA GLU A 310 2.08 -19.24 -9.51
C GLU A 310 0.94 -20.24 -9.71
#